data_AF-A0A7W1N3A5-F1
#
_entry.id   AF-A0A7W1N3A5-F1
#
_cell.length_a   1.000
_cell.length_b   1.000
_cell.length_c   1.000
_cell.angle_alpha   90.00
_cell.angle_beta   90.00
_cell.angle_gamma   90.00
#
_symmetry.space_group_name_H-M   'P 1'
#
loop_
_entity.id
_entity.type
_entity.pdbx_description
1 polymer ?
#
loop_
_entity_poly.entity_id
_entity_poly.type
_entity_poly.pdbx_seq_one_letter_code
_entity_poly.pdbx_strand_id
1 'polypeptide(L)'
;MPRLTTLSVVLFAVTVIGAGCGSSSGGSSGSSGTKAGALPNGGGGVNGTTVGNCLNLNYDFLVQPNPTSVDGQSPAGVNFTLRLYPTAAAANAAAAKKNAKTTAVVETGVIDFRGNPSIYKGAPPAKISKVELANIKACIDKAKSS
;
A
#
# COMPACT_ATOMS: atom_id res chain seq x y z
N MET A 1 -16.27 60.82 -4.03
CA MET A 1 -15.53 60.57 -2.76
C MET A 1 -14.91 59.18 -2.84
N PRO A 2 -13.61 59.01 -3.11
CA PRO A 2 -12.98 57.69 -3.18
C PRO A 2 -12.55 57.20 -1.78
N ARG A 3 -12.88 55.96 -1.44
CA ARG A 3 -12.33 55.25 -0.26
C ARG A 3 -11.19 54.33 -0.73
N LEU A 4 -9.97 54.71 -0.36
CA LEU A 4 -8.79 53.84 -0.28
C LEU A 4 -8.89 52.98 0.98
N THR A 5 -8.44 51.72 0.91
CA THR A 5 -7.78 50.85 1.94
C THR A 5 -8.13 49.38 1.65
N THR A 6 -7.29 48.35 1.65
CA THR A 6 -5.84 48.15 1.75
C THR A 6 -5.59 46.71 1.24
N LEU A 7 -4.60 46.53 0.37
CA LEU A 7 -4.06 45.23 -0.03
C LEU A 7 -3.32 44.59 1.17
N SER A 8 -3.63 43.35 1.54
CA SER A 8 -2.76 42.54 2.39
C SER A 8 -2.49 41.18 1.74
N VAL A 9 -1.31 41.11 1.12
CA VAL A 9 -0.64 39.88 0.67
C VAL A 9 -0.06 39.20 1.90
N VAL A 10 -0.41 37.94 2.16
CA VAL A 10 0.27 37.12 3.16
C VAL A 10 0.97 35.97 2.44
N LEU A 11 2.28 36.16 2.29
CA LEU A 11 3.26 35.20 1.78
C LEU A 11 3.85 34.47 3.00
N PHE A 12 3.66 33.15 3.12
CA PHE A 12 4.43 32.34 4.06
C PHE A 12 5.17 31.25 3.29
N ALA A 13 6.44 31.52 3.00
CA ALA A 13 7.45 30.53 2.67
C ALA A 13 8.11 30.06 3.97
N VAL A 14 8.11 28.76 4.24
CA VAL A 14 8.93 28.15 5.30
C VAL A 14 9.84 27.12 4.66
N THR A 15 11.07 27.55 4.42
CA THR A 15 12.25 26.72 4.17
C THR A 15 12.72 26.08 5.48
N VAL A 16 12.84 24.75 5.50
CA VAL A 16 13.55 24.04 6.57
C VAL A 16 14.83 23.47 5.98
N ILE A 17 15.94 24.12 6.29
CA ILE A 17 17.29 23.61 6.06
C ILE A 17 17.60 22.71 7.26
N GLY A 18 17.68 21.40 7.01
CA GLY A 18 18.18 20.41 7.95
C GLY A 18 19.40 19.72 7.35
N ALA A 19 20.56 20.34 7.47
CA ALA A 19 21.85 19.72 7.22
C ALA A 19 22.16 18.75 8.36
N GLY A 20 21.94 17.45 8.12
CA GLY A 20 22.49 16.36 8.93
C GLY A 20 23.82 15.91 8.34
N CYS A 21 24.92 16.45 8.88
CA CYS A 21 26.27 15.93 8.73
C CYS A 21 26.39 14.65 9.57
N GLY A 22 26.64 13.52 8.92
CA GLY A 22 26.84 12.23 9.57
C GLY A 22 27.76 11.35 8.72
N SER A 23 29.06 11.60 8.81
CA SER A 23 30.10 10.66 8.38
C SER A 23 30.04 9.41 9.25
N SER A 24 29.71 8.26 8.65
CA SER A 24 30.23 6.98 9.10
C SER A 24 30.49 6.09 7.89
N SER A 25 31.77 6.01 7.57
CA SER A 25 32.41 5.04 6.70
C SER A 25 32.21 3.61 7.23
N GLY A 26 31.69 2.74 6.38
CA GLY A 26 31.60 1.30 6.63
C GLY A 26 31.18 0.60 5.34
N GLY A 27 32.17 0.28 4.51
CA GLY A 27 31.92 -0.46 3.27
C GLY A 27 31.42 -1.87 3.55
N SER A 28 30.57 -2.36 2.65
CA SER A 28 30.59 -3.77 2.25
C SER A 28 30.23 -3.84 0.77
N SER A 29 31.28 -4.11 0.01
CA SER A 29 31.31 -4.62 -1.34
C SER A 29 30.41 -5.84 -1.50
N GLY A 30 29.64 -5.86 -2.58
CA GLY A 30 28.93 -7.03 -3.12
C GLY A 30 28.37 -6.65 -4.48
N SER A 31 29.25 -6.43 -5.46
CA SER A 31 29.54 -7.38 -6.53
C SER A 31 28.41 -7.46 -7.56
N SER A 32 28.64 -6.71 -8.64
CA SER A 32 28.31 -7.01 -10.04
C SER A 32 27.35 -8.17 -10.32
N GLY A 33 26.20 -7.84 -10.91
CA GLY A 33 25.31 -8.78 -11.57
C GLY A 33 24.39 -8.07 -12.55
N THR A 34 24.89 -7.80 -13.75
CA THR A 34 24.14 -7.30 -14.90
C THR A 34 22.93 -8.19 -15.20
N LYS A 35 21.70 -7.65 -15.17
CA LYS A 35 20.66 -8.00 -16.14
C LYS A 35 19.71 -6.83 -16.39
N ALA A 36 19.70 -6.42 -17.66
CA ALA A 36 18.67 -5.58 -18.25
C ALA A 36 17.28 -6.20 -18.03
N GLY A 37 16.29 -5.35 -17.70
CA GLY A 37 14.88 -5.74 -17.55
C GLY A 37 14.31 -5.53 -16.15
N ALA A 38 14.55 -4.39 -15.51
CA ALA A 38 13.82 -4.03 -14.30
C ALA A 38 12.34 -3.77 -14.65
N LEU A 39 11.52 -4.82 -14.61
CA LEU A 39 10.06 -4.65 -14.63
C LEU A 39 9.65 -3.84 -13.39
N PRO A 40 8.70 -2.89 -13.51
CA PRO A 40 8.24 -2.07 -12.39
C PRO A 40 7.50 -2.95 -11.37
N ASN A 41 8.22 -3.36 -10.33
CA ASN A 41 7.72 -4.15 -9.19
C ASN A 41 7.07 -3.23 -8.15
N GLY A 42 5.75 -3.04 -8.24
CA GLY A 42 4.86 -2.81 -7.10
C GLY A 42 5.16 -1.75 -6.04
N GLY A 43 6.06 -0.79 -6.29
CA GLY A 43 6.40 0.26 -5.34
C GLY A 43 7.21 -0.23 -4.12
N GLY A 44 8.35 0.43 -3.87
CA GLY A 44 9.04 0.35 -2.57
C GLY A 44 9.71 -0.99 -2.25
N GLY A 45 9.87 -1.87 -3.24
CA GLY A 45 10.53 -3.18 -3.08
C GLY A 45 9.58 -4.36 -2.93
N VAL A 46 8.26 -4.14 -2.81
CA VAL A 46 7.28 -5.23 -2.69
C VAL A 46 6.65 -5.54 -4.05
N ASN A 47 6.81 -6.77 -4.53
CA ASN A 47 6.18 -7.23 -5.78
C ASN A 47 4.83 -7.91 -5.48
N GLY A 48 3.75 -7.43 -6.10
CA GLY A 48 2.42 -8.03 -5.96
C GLY A 48 2.34 -9.47 -6.47
N THR A 49 3.23 -9.89 -7.37
CA THR A 49 3.39 -11.29 -7.75
C THR A 49 3.88 -12.16 -6.60
N THR A 50 4.90 -11.71 -5.86
CA THR A 50 5.40 -12.44 -4.68
C THR A 50 4.35 -12.53 -3.58
N VAL A 51 3.65 -11.41 -3.32
CA VAL A 51 2.56 -11.37 -2.34
C VAL A 51 1.41 -12.29 -2.74
N GLY A 52 0.96 -12.21 -3.99
CA GLY A 52 -0.12 -13.05 -4.51
C GLY A 52 0.21 -14.53 -4.49
N ASN A 53 1.44 -14.91 -4.86
CA ASN A 53 1.90 -16.29 -4.75
C ASN A 53 1.94 -16.79 -3.30
N CYS A 54 2.41 -15.95 -2.37
CA CYS A 54 2.41 -16.29 -0.95
C CYS A 54 0.98 -16.53 -0.43
N LEU A 55 0.03 -15.69 -0.81
CA LEU A 55 -1.37 -15.81 -0.44
C LEU A 55 -2.00 -17.09 -0.99
N ASN A 56 -1.78 -17.40 -2.27
CA ASN A 56 -2.26 -18.63 -2.90
C ASN A 56 -1.68 -19.90 -2.26
N LEU A 57 -0.38 -19.90 -1.93
CA LEU A 57 0.32 -21.11 -1.50
C LEU A 57 0.21 -21.43 -0.01
N ASN A 58 -0.01 -20.43 0.86
CA ASN A 58 0.11 -20.61 2.32
C ASN A 58 -1.19 -20.33 3.09
N TYR A 59 -2.18 -19.68 2.46
CA TYR A 59 -3.33 -19.15 3.18
C TYR A 59 -4.68 -19.36 2.48
N ASP A 60 -4.73 -20.22 1.45
CA ASP A 60 -5.94 -20.58 0.69
C ASP A 60 -6.69 -19.41 0.05
N PHE A 61 -5.98 -18.31 -0.21
CA PHE A 61 -6.53 -17.23 -1.01
C PHE A 61 -6.60 -17.66 -2.48
N LEU A 62 -7.59 -17.16 -3.20
CA LEU A 62 -7.72 -17.35 -4.64
C LEU A 62 -7.44 -16.02 -5.32
N VAL A 63 -6.17 -15.75 -5.61
CA VAL A 63 -5.73 -14.44 -6.12
C VAL A 63 -5.01 -14.53 -7.46
N GLN A 64 -5.22 -13.49 -8.26
CA GLN A 64 -4.52 -13.21 -9.50
C GLN A 64 -3.40 -12.20 -9.23
N PRO A 65 -2.14 -12.66 -9.16
CA PRO A 65 -1.00 -11.78 -8.93
C PRO A 65 -0.76 -10.82 -10.11
N ASN A 66 -0.50 -9.55 -9.81
CA ASN A 66 -0.01 -8.54 -10.74
C ASN A 66 1.17 -7.80 -10.07
N PRO A 67 2.18 -7.29 -10.81
CA PRO A 67 3.30 -6.57 -10.21
C PRO A 67 2.91 -5.46 -9.22
N THR A 68 1.80 -4.75 -9.44
CA THR A 68 1.38 -3.59 -8.61
C THR A 68 0.08 -3.80 -7.82
N SER A 69 -0.59 -4.93 -8.03
CA SER A 69 -1.84 -5.25 -7.35
C SER A 69 -2.04 -6.75 -7.21
N VAL A 70 -2.94 -7.13 -6.31
CA VAL A 70 -3.39 -8.51 -6.16
C VAL A 70 -4.91 -8.46 -6.08
N ASP A 71 -5.56 -9.03 -7.07
CA ASP A 71 -7.02 -9.10 -7.15
C ASP A 71 -7.45 -10.53 -6.86
N GLY A 72 -8.47 -10.74 -6.05
CA GLY A 72 -8.94 -12.09 -5.79
C GLY A 72 -9.96 -12.20 -4.69
N GLN A 73 -10.04 -13.40 -4.13
CA GLN A 73 -11.00 -13.77 -3.11
C GLN A 73 -10.30 -14.36 -1.89
N SER A 74 -10.76 -13.97 -0.71
CA SER A 74 -10.30 -14.54 0.55
C SER A 74 -10.94 -15.92 0.82
N PRO A 75 -10.39 -16.73 1.74
CA PRO A 75 -10.98 -18.02 2.12
C PRO A 75 -12.44 -17.93 2.59
N ALA A 76 -12.82 -16.80 3.20
CA ALA A 76 -14.20 -16.53 3.59
C ALA A 76 -15.12 -16.11 2.43
N GLY A 77 -14.62 -16.12 1.19
CA GLY A 77 -15.38 -15.75 -0.01
C GLY A 77 -15.43 -14.25 -0.30
N VAL A 78 -14.64 -13.43 0.38
CA VAL A 78 -14.67 -11.96 0.24
C VAL A 78 -13.78 -11.54 -0.92
N ASN A 79 -14.36 -10.92 -1.94
CA ASN A 79 -13.59 -10.36 -3.05
C ASN A 79 -12.85 -9.11 -2.61
N PHE A 80 -11.57 -8.99 -2.96
CA PHE A 80 -10.77 -7.81 -2.64
C PHE A 80 -9.76 -7.48 -3.74
N THR A 81 -9.35 -6.23 -3.74
CA THR A 81 -8.22 -5.71 -4.51
C THR A 81 -7.21 -5.15 -3.52
N LEU A 82 -6.04 -5.76 -3.44
CA LEU A 82 -4.88 -5.22 -2.76
C LEU A 82 -4.05 -4.41 -3.76
N ARG A 83 -3.80 -3.14 -3.45
CA ARG A 83 -2.91 -2.28 -4.24
C ARG A 83 -1.68 -1.94 -3.41
N LEU A 84 -0.50 -2.19 -3.95
CA LEU A 84 0.76 -1.93 -3.29
C LEU A 84 1.29 -0.54 -3.65
N TYR A 85 1.88 0.13 -2.66
CA TYR A 85 2.44 1.46 -2.78
C TYR A 85 3.91 1.48 -2.35
N PRO A 86 4.70 2.47 -2.79
CA PRO A 86 6.10 2.55 -2.41
C PRO A 86 6.36 2.78 -0.92
N THR A 87 5.44 3.44 -0.24
CA THR A 87 5.58 3.78 1.18
C THR A 87 4.25 3.64 1.90
N ALA A 88 4.32 3.41 3.22
CA ALA A 88 3.12 3.41 4.06
C ALA A 88 2.41 4.78 4.01
N ALA A 89 3.15 5.88 3.90
CA ALA A 89 2.57 7.21 3.73
C ALA A 89 1.73 7.32 2.45
N ALA A 90 2.23 6.80 1.32
CA ALA A 90 1.50 6.77 0.06
C ALA A 90 0.24 5.87 0.13
N ALA A 91 0.35 4.72 0.79
CA ALA A 91 -0.79 3.83 1.03
C ALA A 91 -1.88 4.52 1.85
N ASN A 92 -1.51 5.16 2.96
CA ASN A 92 -2.46 5.90 3.82
C ASN A 92 -3.10 7.08 3.07
N ALA A 93 -2.32 7.85 2.31
CA ALA A 93 -2.84 8.94 1.49
C ALA A 93 -3.82 8.46 0.40
N ALA A 94 -3.59 7.28 -0.17
CA ALA A 94 -4.51 6.67 -1.12
C ALA A 94 -5.78 6.13 -0.44
N ALA A 95 -5.65 5.50 0.72
CA ALA A 95 -6.79 4.99 1.50
C ALA A 95 -7.71 6.10 2.00
N ALA A 96 -7.16 7.28 2.32
CA ALA A 96 -7.95 8.46 2.71
C ALA A 96 -8.91 8.94 1.61
N LYS A 97 -8.67 8.58 0.34
CA LYS A 97 -9.54 8.87 -0.81
C LYS A 97 -10.61 7.79 -1.03
N LYS A 98 -10.62 6.73 -0.22
CA LYS A 98 -11.53 5.59 -0.35
C LYS A 98 -12.52 5.53 0.81
N ASN A 99 -13.53 4.68 0.66
CA ASN A 99 -14.53 4.47 1.71
C ASN A 99 -13.94 3.63 2.86
N ALA A 100 -13.80 4.23 4.04
CA ALA A 100 -13.26 3.58 5.24
C ALA A 100 -14.06 2.34 5.69
N LYS A 101 -15.33 2.18 5.26
CA LYS A 101 -16.13 0.98 5.57
C LYS A 101 -15.74 -0.23 4.74
N THR A 102 -15.13 -0.01 3.57
CA THR A 102 -14.78 -1.04 2.59
C THR A 102 -13.29 -1.08 2.25
N THR A 103 -12.47 -0.35 3.00
CA THR A 103 -11.03 -0.24 2.77
C THR A 103 -10.27 -0.48 4.06
N ALA A 104 -9.19 -1.26 3.96
CA ALA A 104 -8.20 -1.46 5.01
C ALA A 104 -6.80 -1.10 4.48
N VAL A 105 -5.92 -0.68 5.38
CA VAL A 105 -4.51 -0.44 5.07
C VAL A 105 -3.69 -1.45 5.84
N VAL A 106 -2.77 -2.12 5.15
CA VAL A 106 -1.83 -3.08 5.73
C VAL A 106 -0.45 -2.76 5.17
N GLU A 107 0.45 -2.26 6.02
CA GLU A 107 1.80 -1.86 5.61
C GLU A 107 1.78 -0.82 4.48
N THR A 108 2.30 -1.21 3.31
CA THR A 108 2.31 -0.42 2.08
C THR A 108 1.15 -0.76 1.15
N GLY A 109 0.23 -1.62 1.61
CA GLY A 109 -0.91 -2.10 0.86
C GLY A 109 -2.23 -1.42 1.24
N VAL A 110 -3.05 -1.10 0.25
CA VAL A 110 -4.44 -0.69 0.43
C VAL A 110 -5.34 -1.80 -0.10
N ILE A 111 -6.18 -2.36 0.77
CA ILE A 111 -7.10 -3.44 0.48
C ILE A 111 -8.50 -2.86 0.36
N ASP A 112 -9.10 -3.00 -0.82
CA ASP A 112 -10.48 -2.61 -1.08
C ASP A 112 -11.32 -3.88 -1.25
N PHE A 113 -12.24 -4.12 -0.33
CA PHE A 113 -13.14 -5.27 -0.36
C PHE A 113 -14.54 -4.91 -0.88
N ARG A 114 -14.64 -3.86 -1.72
CA ARG A 114 -15.74 -3.47 -2.64
C ARG A 114 -17.18 -3.52 -2.10
N GLY A 115 -17.38 -3.65 -0.78
CA GLY A 115 -18.69 -3.84 -0.17
C GLY A 115 -19.38 -5.13 -0.60
N ASN A 116 -18.68 -6.28 -0.50
CA ASN A 116 -19.25 -7.58 -0.84
C ASN A 116 -20.65 -7.78 -0.22
N PRO A 117 -21.70 -8.06 -1.02
CA PRO A 117 -23.06 -8.20 -0.50
C PRO A 117 -23.15 -9.38 0.47
N SER A 118 -23.99 -9.25 1.49
CA SER A 118 -24.31 -10.37 2.39
C SER A 118 -25.46 -11.19 1.83
N ILE A 119 -25.39 -12.52 2.00
CA ILE A 119 -26.49 -13.43 1.68
C ILE A 119 -27.67 -13.29 2.66
N TYR A 120 -27.45 -12.65 3.81
CA TYR A 120 -28.48 -12.40 4.81
C TYR A 120 -29.07 -11.00 4.64
N LYS A 121 -30.40 -10.92 4.52
CA LYS A 121 -31.11 -9.65 4.36
C LYS A 121 -30.83 -8.72 5.54
N GLY A 122 -30.34 -7.51 5.25
CA GLY A 122 -30.04 -6.48 6.24
C GLY A 122 -28.71 -6.66 6.99
N ALA A 123 -27.98 -7.74 6.75
CA ALA A 123 -26.65 -7.92 7.32
C ALA A 123 -25.63 -6.99 6.66
N PRO A 124 -24.59 -6.55 7.40
CA PRO A 124 -23.55 -5.71 6.84
C PRO A 124 -22.78 -6.44 5.72
N PRO A 125 -22.20 -5.70 4.75
CA PRO A 125 -21.33 -6.28 3.74
C PRO A 125 -20.23 -7.13 4.36
N ALA A 126 -19.90 -8.25 3.72
CA ALA A 126 -18.81 -9.11 4.15
C ALA A 126 -17.49 -8.36 4.05
N LYS A 127 -16.59 -8.60 5.01
CA LYS A 127 -15.31 -7.92 5.14
C LYS A 127 -14.20 -8.93 5.30
N ILE A 128 -13.01 -8.55 4.85
CA ILE A 128 -11.79 -9.26 5.19
C ILE A 128 -11.62 -9.21 6.72
N SER A 129 -11.49 -10.37 7.35
CA SER A 129 -11.32 -10.54 8.78
C SER A 129 -9.93 -10.10 9.24
N LYS A 130 -9.76 -9.90 10.56
CA LYS A 130 -8.45 -9.56 11.13
C LYS A 130 -7.38 -10.63 10.88
N VAL A 131 -7.78 -11.90 10.88
CA VAL A 131 -6.88 -13.04 10.61
C VAL A 131 -6.39 -12.97 9.15
N GLU A 132 -7.31 -12.76 8.21
CA GLU A 132 -6.97 -12.60 6.80
C GLU A 132 -6.07 -11.37 6.56
N LEU A 133 -6.33 -10.24 7.23
CA LEU A 133 -5.45 -9.06 7.18
C LEU A 133 -4.04 -9.36 7.71
N ALA A 134 -3.92 -10.18 8.77
CA ALA A 134 -2.63 -10.60 9.31
C ALA A 134 -1.88 -11.51 8.33
N ASN A 135 -2.57 -12.41 7.63
CA ASN A 135 -1.98 -13.25 6.59
C ASN A 135 -1.47 -12.41 5.40
N ILE A 136 -2.26 -11.41 4.98
CA ILE A 136 -1.83 -10.44 3.96
C ILE A 136 -0.58 -9.67 4.42
N LYS A 137 -0.55 -9.22 5.68
CA LYS A 137 0.63 -8.58 6.27
C LYS A 137 1.85 -9.49 6.22
N ALA A 138 1.72 -10.74 6.66
CA ALA A 138 2.82 -11.70 6.65
C ALA A 138 3.40 -11.92 5.25
N CYS A 139 2.55 -12.01 4.23
CA CYS A 139 3.00 -12.12 2.84
C CYS A 139 3.68 -10.85 2.32
N ILE A 140 3.19 -9.66 2.67
CA ILE A 140 3.85 -8.39 2.34
C ILE A 140 5.22 -8.32 3.01
N ASP A 141 5.33 -8.69 4.28
CA ASP A 141 6.60 -8.65 5.01
C ASP A 141 7.60 -9.68 4.48
N LYS A 142 7.16 -10.88 4.13
CA LYS A 142 7.99 -11.89 3.45
C LYS A 142 8.53 -11.35 2.12
N ALA A 143 7.70 -10.67 1.34
CA ALA A 143 8.09 -10.08 0.06
C ALA A 143 9.05 -8.89 0.19
N LYS A 144 9.11 -8.21 1.34
CA LYS A 144 10.12 -7.17 1.61
C LYS A 144 11.50 -7.75 1.95
N SER A 145 11.53 -8.96 2.49
CA SER A 145 12.75 -9.65 2.95
C SER A 145 13.34 -10.62 1.92
N SER A 146 12.75 -10.70 0.73
CA SER A 146 13.17 -11.57 -0.39
C SER A 146 13.94 -10.78 -1.43
#